data_AF-A0A9E2Y0W2-F1
#
_entry.id   AF-A0A9E2Y0W2-F1
#
_cell.length_a   1.000
_cell.length_b   1.000
_cell.length_c   1.000
_cell.angle_alpha   90.00
_cell.angle_beta   90.00
_cell.angle_gamma   90.00
#
_symmetry.space_group_name_H-M   'P 1'
#
loop_
_entity.id
_entity.type
_entity.pdbx_description
1 polymer ?
#
loop_
_entity_poly.entity_id
_entity_poly.type
_entity_poly.pdbx_seq_one_letter_code
_entity_poly.pdbx_strand_id
1 'polypeptide(L)'
;PIDMAFLFHSTPDRRPVALYPGPAGATESLLSLDAWGQIVASNPALADLEPDVEALLVNRIDGAREYYRVPIDRCFALVGLIRTRWRGLSGGAEAWQAIRHFFAELRNPVPTRREWRHG
;
A
#
# COMPACT_ATOMS: atom_id res chain seq x y z
N PRO A 1 14.80 -7.59 -2.71
CA PRO A 1 13.95 -7.22 -1.54
C PRO A 1 12.87 -6.25 -2.01
N ILE A 2 11.61 -6.51 -1.65
CA ILE A 2 10.52 -5.64 -2.02
C ILE A 2 10.15 -4.86 -0.76
N ASP A 3 10.58 -3.60 -0.69
CA ASP A 3 10.50 -2.78 0.52
C ASP A 3 9.14 -2.07 0.67
N MET A 4 8.19 -2.31 -0.24
CA MET A 4 6.83 -1.78 -0.18
C MET A 4 5.83 -2.85 -0.59
N ALA A 5 4.71 -2.92 0.11
CA ALA A 5 3.59 -3.77 -0.29
C ALA A 5 2.29 -3.12 0.16
N PHE A 6 1.19 -3.37 -0.53
CA PHE A 6 -0.13 -3.08 0.02
C PHE A 6 -1.05 -4.28 -0.06
N LEU A 7 -1.90 -4.42 0.95
CA LEU A 7 -2.81 -5.53 1.12
C LEU A 7 -4.24 -5.04 1.29
N PHE A 8 -5.20 -5.74 0.72
CA PHE A 8 -6.62 -5.50 0.92
C PHE A 8 -7.40 -6.80 0.79
N HIS A 9 -8.64 -6.82 1.29
CA HIS A 9 -9.56 -7.92 1.05
C HIS A 9 -10.28 -7.70 -0.29
N SER A 10 -10.08 -8.59 -1.25
CA SER A 10 -10.77 -8.59 -2.54
C SER A 10 -12.08 -9.35 -2.39
N THR A 11 -13.23 -8.68 -2.53
CA THR A 11 -14.52 -9.40 -2.53
C THR A 11 -14.70 -10.27 -3.79
N PRO A 12 -14.23 -9.88 -5.00
CA PRO A 12 -14.28 -10.74 -6.17
C PRO A 12 -13.48 -12.03 -6.01
N ASP A 13 -12.27 -11.95 -5.43
CA ASP A 13 -11.39 -13.12 -5.25
C ASP A 13 -11.66 -13.87 -3.93
N ARG A 14 -12.52 -13.32 -3.07
CA ARG A 14 -12.87 -13.83 -1.73
C ARG A 14 -11.65 -14.14 -0.86
N ARG A 15 -10.61 -13.33 -0.99
CA ARG A 15 -9.33 -13.51 -0.30
C ARG A 15 -8.57 -12.21 -0.10
N PRO A 16 -7.60 -12.17 0.82
CA PRO A 16 -6.57 -11.13 0.83
C PRO A 16 -5.75 -11.16 -0.46
N VAL A 17 -5.55 -9.98 -1.03
CA VAL A 17 -4.63 -9.74 -2.16
C VAL A 17 -3.51 -8.86 -1.66
N ALA A 18 -2.27 -9.16 -2.04
CA ALA A 18 -1.11 -8.34 -1.74
C ALA A 18 -0.40 -7.97 -3.03
N LEU A 19 -0.13 -6.68 -3.21
CA LEU A 19 0.50 -6.14 -4.40
C LEU A 19 1.79 -5.42 -4.03
N TYR A 20 2.80 -5.58 -4.89
CA TYR A 20 4.08 -4.91 -4.81
C TYR A 20 4.12 -3.73 -5.80
N PRO A 21 4.18 -2.49 -5.32
CA PRO A 21 4.36 -1.33 -6.19
C PRO A 21 5.73 -1.36 -6.87
N GLY A 22 5.75 -1.25 -8.20
CA GLY A 22 6.98 -1.25 -8.97
C GLY A 22 6.89 -0.52 -10.31
N PRO A 23 8.01 -0.40 -11.04
CA PRO A 23 8.07 0.31 -12.32
C PRO A 23 7.22 -0.33 -13.43
N ALA A 24 7.01 -1.64 -13.35
CA ALA A 24 6.11 -2.37 -14.27
C ALA A 24 4.62 -2.25 -13.86
N GLY A 25 4.34 -1.65 -12.71
CA GLY A 25 3.01 -1.60 -12.11
C GLY A 25 2.93 -2.33 -10.78
N ALA A 26 1.70 -2.61 -10.36
CA ALA A 26 1.44 -3.40 -9.18
C ALA A 26 1.57 -4.88 -9.55
N THR A 27 2.55 -5.57 -8.96
CA THR A 27 2.73 -7.01 -9.18
C THR A 27 2.11 -7.77 -8.03
N GLU A 28 1.23 -8.72 -8.31
CA GLU A 28 0.66 -9.56 -7.27
C GLU A 28 1.73 -10.43 -6.60
N SER A 29 1.69 -10.45 -5.27
CA SER A 29 2.57 -11.28 -4.45
C SER A 29 2.12 -12.74 -4.55
N LEU A 30 3.09 -13.62 -4.79
CA LEU A 30 2.89 -15.07 -4.72
C LEU A 30 2.91 -15.62 -3.28
N LEU A 31 2.96 -14.75 -2.26
CA LEU A 31 2.83 -15.20 -0.87
C LEU A 31 1.52 -15.95 -0.70
N SER A 32 1.60 -17.14 -0.08
CA SER A 32 0.44 -17.99 0.11
C SER A 32 -0.63 -17.30 0.95
N LEU A 33 -1.89 -17.67 0.69
CA LEU A 33 -3.04 -17.25 1.48
C LEU A 33 -2.83 -17.48 2.98
N ASP A 34 -2.15 -18.56 3.35
CA ASP A 34 -1.85 -18.90 4.75
C ASP A 34 -0.90 -17.90 5.41
N ALA A 35 0.12 -17.41 4.70
CA ALA A 35 1.04 -16.41 5.22
C ALA A 35 0.31 -15.09 5.50
N TRP A 36 -0.65 -14.72 4.65
CA TRP A 36 -1.49 -13.53 4.86
C TRP A 36 -2.54 -13.74 5.93
N GLY A 37 -3.16 -14.91 6.00
CA GLY A 37 -4.08 -15.29 7.07
C GLY A 37 -3.41 -15.17 8.45
N GLN A 38 -2.14 -15.59 8.57
CA GLN A 38 -1.38 -15.41 9.81
C GLN A 38 -1.06 -13.95 10.12
N ILE A 39 -0.77 -13.13 9.11
CA ILE A 39 -0.54 -11.69 9.31
C ILE A 39 -1.82 -10.98 9.76
N VAL A 40 -2.98 -11.27 9.17
CA VAL A 40 -4.27 -10.72 9.60
C VAL A 40 -4.64 -11.23 11.00
N ALA A 41 -4.48 -12.53 11.26
CA ALA A 41 -4.76 -13.11 12.58
C ALA A 41 -3.86 -12.51 13.69
N SER A 42 -2.62 -12.15 13.34
CA SER A 42 -1.67 -11.51 14.26
C SER A 42 -1.88 -10.00 14.40
N ASN A 43 -2.73 -9.39 13.56
CA ASN A 43 -2.97 -7.94 13.54
C ASN A 43 -4.48 -7.68 13.35
N PRO A 44 -5.29 -7.74 14.43
CA PRO A 44 -6.76 -7.61 14.34
C PRO A 44 -7.24 -6.33 13.64
N ALA A 45 -6.48 -5.24 13.74
CA ALA A 45 -6.76 -3.99 13.02
C ALA A 45 -6.80 -4.13 11.49
N LEU A 46 -6.25 -5.22 10.93
CA LEU A 46 -6.33 -5.56 9.51
C LEU A 46 -7.64 -6.27 9.13
N ALA A 47 -8.31 -6.90 10.10
CA ALA A 47 -9.62 -7.48 9.90
C ALA A 47 -10.71 -6.39 9.77
N ASP A 48 -10.47 -5.21 10.34
CA ASP A 48 -11.37 -4.06 10.31
C ASP A 48 -11.23 -3.16 9.06
N LEU A 49 -10.46 -3.60 8.05
CA LEU A 49 -10.35 -2.91 6.77
C LEU A 49 -11.64 -3.13 5.97
N GLU A 50 -12.24 -2.06 5.47
CA GLU A 50 -13.37 -2.15 4.55
C GLU A 50 -12.91 -2.84 3.24
N PRO A 51 -13.49 -4.00 2.87
CA PRO A 51 -13.13 -4.73 1.65
C PRO A 51 -13.27 -3.86 0.40
N ASP A 52 -12.35 -4.02 -0.56
CA ASP A 52 -12.27 -3.24 -1.80
C ASP A 52 -12.20 -1.70 -1.65
N VAL A 53 -12.07 -1.17 -0.42
CA VAL A 53 -12.00 0.27 -0.15
C VAL A 53 -10.71 0.65 0.57
N GLU A 54 -10.32 -0.14 1.57
CA GLU A 54 -9.15 0.15 2.40
C GLU A 54 -8.05 -0.90 2.25
N ALA A 55 -6.82 -0.44 2.40
CA ALA A 55 -5.63 -1.26 2.35
C ALA A 55 -4.69 -0.97 3.51
N LEU A 56 -3.95 -2.00 3.89
CA LEU A 56 -2.70 -1.86 4.64
C LEU A 56 -1.57 -1.57 3.66
N LEU A 57 -0.99 -0.37 3.71
CA LEU A 57 0.25 -0.05 3.03
C LEU A 57 1.44 -0.24 3.98
N VAL A 58 2.40 -1.04 3.56
CA VAL A 58 3.63 -1.37 4.28
C VAL A 58 4.80 -0.64 3.63
N ASN A 59 5.60 0.04 4.44
CA ASN A 59 6.85 0.67 4.04
C ASN A 59 8.03 0.17 4.87
N ARG A 60 9.01 -0.39 4.18
CA ARG A 60 10.29 -0.89 4.70
C ARG A 60 11.50 -0.22 4.05
N ILE A 61 11.29 0.83 3.25
CA ILE A 61 12.37 1.58 2.62
C ILE A 61 13.31 2.10 3.70
N ASP A 62 14.62 2.03 3.43
CA ASP A 62 15.67 2.51 4.33
C ASP A 62 15.56 1.93 5.77
N GLY A 63 15.05 0.69 5.90
CA GLY A 63 14.89 0.00 7.19
C GLY A 63 13.65 0.40 7.98
N ALA A 64 12.72 1.15 7.38
CA ALA A 64 11.46 1.54 8.00
C ALA A 64 10.63 0.33 8.47
N ARG A 65 9.76 0.56 9.45
CA ARG A 65 8.74 -0.39 9.92
C ARG A 65 7.40 0.33 10.04
N GLU A 66 6.97 0.92 8.94
CA GLU A 66 5.79 1.75 8.89
C GLU A 66 4.62 1.01 8.24
N TYR A 67 3.44 1.23 8.80
CA TYR A 67 2.20 0.57 8.43
C TYR A 67 1.09 1.61 8.43
N TYR A 68 0.38 1.73 7.32
CA TYR A 68 -0.65 2.74 7.13
C TYR A 68 -1.96 2.09 6.68
N ARG A 69 -3.07 2.41 7.36
CA ARG A 69 -4.43 2.17 6.82
C ARG A 69 -4.76 3.33 5.90
N VAL A 70 -4.95 3.05 4.61
CA VAL A 70 -5.22 4.06 3.58
C VAL A 70 -6.29 3.57 2.62
N PRO A 71 -6.99 4.47 1.90
CA PRO A 71 -7.81 4.07 0.76
C PRO A 71 -6.96 3.34 -0.28
N ILE A 72 -7.51 2.29 -0.91
CA ILE A 72 -6.84 1.53 -1.98
C ILE A 72 -6.38 2.45 -3.12
N ASP A 73 -7.14 3.50 -3.43
CA ASP A 73 -6.76 4.51 -4.43
C ASP A 73 -5.39 5.16 -4.15
N ARG A 74 -5.03 5.36 -2.87
CA ARG A 74 -3.70 5.91 -2.52
C ARG A 74 -2.59 4.91 -2.82
N CYS A 75 -2.85 3.61 -2.68
CA CYS A 75 -1.91 2.57 -3.07
C CYS A 75 -1.69 2.55 -4.59
N PHE A 76 -2.75 2.63 -5.39
CA PHE A 76 -2.62 2.73 -6.84
C PHE A 76 -2.02 4.06 -7.30
N ALA A 77 -2.24 5.15 -6.57
CA ALA A 77 -1.56 6.42 -6.82
C ALA A 77 -0.04 6.29 -6.59
N LEU A 78 0.41 5.58 -5.54
CA LEU A 78 1.83 5.26 -5.33
C LEU A 78 2.40 4.41 -6.48
N VAL A 79 1.65 3.42 -6.96
CA VAL A 79 2.05 2.62 -8.14
C VAL A 79 2.23 3.54 -9.36
N GLY A 80 1.26 4.41 -9.64
CA GLY A 80 1.37 5.39 -10.72
C GLY A 80 2.58 6.31 -10.56
N LEU A 81 2.82 6.82 -9.36
CA LEU A 81 3.96 7.66 -9.01
C LEU A 81 5.30 6.98 -9.35
N ILE A 82 5.45 5.72 -8.93
CA ILE A 82 6.64 4.91 -9.20
C ILE A 82 6.79 4.73 -10.71
N ARG A 83 5.76 4.23 -11.40
CA ARG A 83 5.81 3.98 -12.85
C ARG A 83 6.19 5.22 -13.65
N THR A 84 5.65 6.39 -13.31
CA THR A 84 5.89 7.62 -14.08
C THR A 84 7.27 8.21 -13.85
N ARG A 85 7.83 8.08 -12.64
CA ARG A 85 9.10 8.72 -12.27
C ARG A 85 10.31 7.80 -12.32
N TRP A 86 10.10 6.49 -12.44
CA TRP A 86 11.21 5.53 -12.45
C TRP A 86 12.10 5.68 -13.69
N ARG A 87 13.41 5.82 -13.46
CA ARG A 87 14.42 5.89 -14.53
C ARG A 87 15.55 4.89 -14.30
N GLY A 88 15.95 4.19 -15.36
CA GLY A 88 17.02 3.20 -15.31
C GLY A 88 16.70 2.00 -14.42
N LEU A 89 17.74 1.25 -14.03
CA LEU A 89 17.58 0.02 -13.24
C LEU A 89 17.27 0.29 -11.76
N SER A 90 17.75 1.41 -11.22
CA SER A 90 17.64 1.76 -9.79
C SER A 90 16.57 2.82 -9.48
N GLY A 91 15.84 3.30 -10.49
CA GLY A 91 14.76 4.27 -10.35
C GLY A 91 15.19 5.73 -10.35
N GLY A 92 16.45 6.03 -10.02
CA GLY A 92 16.98 7.39 -9.98
C GLY A 92 16.49 8.22 -8.78
N ALA A 93 17.18 9.32 -8.49
CA ALA A 93 16.94 10.13 -7.29
C ALA A 93 15.51 10.72 -7.22
N GLU A 94 14.95 11.11 -8.38
CA GLU A 94 13.61 11.71 -8.48
C GLU A 94 12.51 10.75 -8.01
N ALA A 95 12.55 9.48 -8.44
CA ALA A 95 11.59 8.47 -8.02
C ALA A 95 11.63 8.26 -6.50
N TRP A 96 12.83 8.08 -5.95
CA TRP A 96 13.01 7.88 -4.51
C TRP A 96 12.60 9.10 -3.68
N GLN A 97 12.87 10.31 -4.15
CA GLN A 97 12.40 11.53 -3.50
C GLN A 97 10.87 11.60 -3.48
N ALA A 98 10.22 11.28 -4.60
CA ALA A 98 8.78 11.26 -4.71
C ALA A 98 8.13 10.21 -3.78
N ILE A 99 8.70 9.01 -3.73
CA ILE A 99 8.23 7.94 -2.84
C ILE A 99 8.38 8.36 -1.36
N ARG A 100 9.53 8.92 -0.97
CA ARG A 100 9.73 9.43 0.40
C ARG A 100 8.75 10.55 0.74
N HIS A 101 8.46 11.44 -0.21
CA HIS A 101 7.49 12.51 -0.01
C HIS A 101 6.08 11.94 0.18
N PHE A 102 5.67 10.96 -0.62
CA PHE A 102 4.39 10.28 -0.47
C PHE A 102 4.21 9.70 0.96
N PHE A 103 5.22 9.02 1.49
CA PHE A 103 5.17 8.50 2.87
C PHE A 103 5.22 9.61 3.94
N ALA A 104 5.91 10.71 3.66
CA ALA A 104 5.90 11.87 4.57
C ALA A 104 4.49 12.50 4.69
N GLU A 105 3.73 12.56 3.59
CA GLU A 105 2.33 13.00 3.61
C GLU A 105 1.44 12.07 4.45
N LEU A 106 1.70 10.75 4.42
CA LEU A 106 0.93 9.79 5.20
C LEU A 106 1.21 9.87 6.71
N ARG A 107 2.42 10.26 7.12
CA ARG A 107 2.75 10.48 8.55
C ARG A 107 2.07 11.70 9.14
N ASN A 108 1.90 12.74 8.32
CA ASN A 108 1.24 13.98 8.69
C ASN A 108 0.03 14.20 7.80
N PRO A 109 -1.04 13.39 7.95
CA PRO A 109 -2.20 13.51 7.09
C PRO A 109 -2.81 14.89 7.30
N VAL A 110 -2.84 15.70 6.24
CA VAL A 110 -3.71 16.87 6.22
C VAL A 110 -5.13 16.35 6.42
N PRO A 111 -5.91 16.86 7.39
CA PRO A 111 -7.27 16.39 7.62
C PRO A 111 -8.05 16.49 6.30
N THR A 112 -8.30 15.33 5.68
CA THR A 112 -9.13 15.28 4.49
C THR A 112 -10.56 15.40 4.98
N ARG A 113 -11.26 16.45 4.55
CA ARG A 113 -12.70 16.61 4.80
C ARG A 113 -13.44 15.49 4.06
N ARG A 114 -13.56 14.33 4.68
CA ARG A 114 -14.51 13.28 4.32
C ARG A 114 -15.48 13.10 5.49
N GLU A 115 -16.28 14.14 5.73
CA GLU A 115 -17.56 13.97 6.39
C GLU A 115 -18.58 13.58 5.31
N TRP A 116 -18.87 12.30 5.18
CA TRP A 116 -20.13 11.87 4.59
C TRP A 116 -21.01 11.36 5.74
N ARG A 117 -21.87 12.27 6.20
CA ARG A 117 -23.02 11.92 7.04
C ARG A 117 -23.98 11.12 6.18
N HIS A 118 -24.15 9.84 6.47
CA HIS A 118 -25.35 9.12 6.04
C HIS A 118 -26.46 9.46 7.04
N GLY A 119 -27.49 10.15 6.54
CA GLY A 119 -28.81 10.20 7.16
C GLY A 119 -29.67 9.02 6.72
#